data_AF-A0A1A9BG99-F1
#
_entry.id   AF-A0A1A9BG99-F1
#
_cell.length_a   1.000
_cell.length_b   1.000
_cell.length_c   1.000
_cell.angle_alpha   90.00
_cell.angle_beta   90.00
_cell.angle_gamma   90.00
#
_symmetry.space_group_name_H-M   'P 1'
#
loop_
_entity.id
_entity.type
_entity.pdbx_description
1 polymer ?
#
loop_
_entity_poly.entity_id
_entity_poly.type
_entity_poly.pdbx_seq_one_letter_code
_entity_poly.pdbx_strand_id
1 'polypeptide(L)'
;MSRERRQAAEVESARVWVAQWSEETEPGTYVPAPELHALAAADIGEWVETYRDDPASWAECEAEDGFPAIPAVPGPRRFYAVADAALGGRRRGTGNVRLYVARATAAELLNRVAELYDLEGRRAA
;
A
#
# COMPACT_ATOMS: atom_id res chain seq x y z
N MET A 1 2.90 24.91 -8.14
CA MET A 1 2.44 23.62 -8.70
C MET A 1 1.00 23.76 -9.19
N SER A 2 0.64 23.27 -10.39
CA SER A 2 -0.76 23.29 -10.83
C SER A 2 -1.60 22.27 -10.06
N ARG A 3 -2.93 22.45 -10.06
CA ARG A 3 -3.86 21.51 -9.43
C ARG A 3 -3.68 20.10 -9.99
N GLU A 4 -3.52 19.95 -11.30
CA GLU A 4 -3.34 18.65 -11.96
C GLU A 4 -2.04 17.97 -11.55
N ARG A 5 -0.92 18.71 -11.53
CA ARG A 5 0.38 18.17 -11.09
C ARG A 5 0.33 17.68 -9.65
N ARG A 6 -0.33 18.44 -8.76
CA ARG A 6 -0.54 17.99 -7.38
C ARG A 6 -1.34 16.70 -7.30
N GLN A 7 -2.39 16.57 -8.12
CA GLN A 7 -3.19 15.35 -8.12
C GLN A 7 -2.42 14.14 -8.64
N ALA A 8 -1.57 14.32 -9.65
CA ALA A 8 -0.69 13.26 -10.13
C ALA A 8 0.27 12.81 -9.02
N ALA A 9 0.93 13.76 -8.35
CA ALA A 9 1.82 13.49 -7.22
C ALA A 9 1.11 12.74 -6.08
N GLU A 10 -0.11 13.15 -5.72
CA GLU A 10 -0.92 12.46 -4.70
C GLU A 10 -1.26 11.02 -5.10
N VAL A 11 -1.57 10.78 -6.38
CA VAL A 11 -1.87 9.44 -6.90
C VAL A 11 -0.62 8.56 -6.90
N GLU A 12 0.51 9.11 -7.33
CA GLU A 12 1.78 8.41 -7.39
C GLU A 12 2.29 8.04 -5.99
N SER A 13 2.28 9.00 -5.05
CA SER A 13 2.65 8.75 -3.65
C SER A 13 1.78 7.66 -3.03
N ALA A 14 0.47 7.71 -3.25
CA ALA A 14 -0.45 6.67 -2.77
C ALA A 14 -0.16 5.31 -3.40
N ARG A 15 0.25 5.25 -4.67
CA ARG A 15 0.55 3.98 -5.35
C ARG A 15 1.79 3.32 -4.78
N VAL A 16 2.87 4.08 -4.64
CA VAL A 16 4.13 3.60 -4.07
C VAL A 16 3.89 3.13 -2.64
N TRP A 17 3.25 3.96 -1.82
CA TRP A 17 2.98 3.62 -0.42
C TRP A 17 2.12 2.36 -0.27
N VAL A 18 1.03 2.23 -1.05
CA VAL A 18 0.16 1.04 -0.96
C VAL A 18 0.87 -0.23 -1.41
N ALA A 19 1.79 -0.13 -2.38
CA ALA A 19 2.60 -1.26 -2.83
C ALA A 19 3.54 -1.71 -1.70
N GLN A 20 4.33 -0.79 -1.14
CA GLN A 20 5.25 -1.06 -0.02
C GLN A 20 4.50 -1.63 1.19
N TRP A 21 3.42 -0.96 1.61
CA TRP A 21 2.58 -1.42 2.73
C TRP A 21 2.07 -2.85 2.50
N SER A 22 1.64 -3.19 1.28
CA SER A 22 1.14 -4.53 0.98
C SER A 22 2.23 -5.59 0.94
N GLU A 23 3.48 -5.23 0.64
CA GLU A 23 4.63 -6.15 0.64
C GLU A 23 5.16 -6.39 2.05
N GLU A 24 5.08 -5.37 2.92
CA GLU A 24 5.55 -5.43 4.31
C GLU A 24 4.51 -5.98 5.29
N THR A 25 3.23 -6.00 4.90
CA THR A 25 2.13 -6.47 5.75
C THR A 25 1.83 -7.93 5.50
N GLU A 26 1.68 -8.71 6.59
CA GLU A 26 1.30 -10.12 6.51
C GLU A 26 0.03 -10.31 5.64
N PRO A 27 0.08 -11.17 4.60
CA PRO A 27 -1.06 -11.42 3.74
C PRO A 27 -2.32 -11.86 4.50
N GLY A 28 -3.47 -11.31 4.12
CA GLY A 28 -4.73 -11.60 4.80
C GLY A 28 -5.00 -10.72 6.02
N THR A 29 -4.06 -9.87 6.43
CA THR A 29 -4.29 -8.84 7.45
C THR A 29 -5.42 -7.89 7.04
N TYR A 30 -6.35 -7.66 7.96
CA TYR A 30 -7.48 -6.74 7.77
C TYR A 30 -7.16 -5.39 8.39
N VAL A 31 -7.32 -4.31 7.62
CA VAL A 31 -7.17 -2.94 8.13
C VAL A 31 -8.42 -2.10 7.80
N PRO A 32 -8.99 -1.37 8.77
CA PRO A 32 -9.98 -0.33 8.53
C PRO A 32 -9.50 0.73 7.54
N ALA A 33 -10.31 1.03 6.53
CA ALA A 33 -9.96 1.99 5.48
C ALA A 33 -9.55 3.38 6.04
N PRO A 34 -10.22 3.95 7.06
CA PRO A 34 -9.76 5.20 7.67
C PRO A 34 -8.39 5.08 8.34
N GLU A 35 -8.09 3.95 8.96
CA GLU A 35 -6.78 3.70 9.59
C GLU A 35 -5.69 3.54 8.53
N LEU A 36 -5.96 2.79 7.45
CA LEU A 36 -5.02 2.69 6.33
C LEU A 36 -4.68 4.06 5.73
N HIS A 37 -5.69 4.92 5.56
CA HIS A 37 -5.48 6.27 5.06
C HIS A 37 -4.70 7.13 6.04
N ALA A 38 -4.93 6.98 7.35
CA ALA A 38 -4.19 7.70 8.38
C ALA A 38 -2.71 7.30 8.40
N LEU A 39 -2.40 6.00 8.31
CA LEU A 39 -1.03 5.50 8.18
C LEU A 39 -0.35 6.08 6.93
N ALA A 40 -1.00 5.96 5.77
CA ALA A 40 -0.47 6.52 4.53
C ALA A 40 -0.24 8.04 4.60
N ALA A 41 -1.15 8.78 5.25
CA ALA A 41 -1.01 10.22 5.37
C ALA A 41 0.15 10.63 6.30
N ALA A 42 0.46 9.82 7.32
CA ALA A 42 1.59 10.04 8.21
C ALA A 42 2.91 9.79 7.47
N ASP A 43 3.09 8.61 6.90
CA ASP A 43 4.36 8.22 6.25
C ASP A 43 4.65 9.07 5.00
N ILE A 44 3.64 9.30 4.15
CA ILE A 44 3.79 10.21 3.00
C ILE A 44 4.01 11.66 3.48
N GLY A 45 3.51 12.01 4.67
CA GLY A 45 3.83 13.27 5.33
C GLY A 45 5.32 13.42 5.55
N GLU A 46 5.96 12.39 6.11
CA GLU A 46 7.41 12.35 6.32
C GLU A 46 8.18 12.42 4.99
N TRP A 47 7.71 11.76 3.93
CA TRP A 47 8.29 11.89 2.58
C TRP A 47 8.29 13.33 2.08
N VAL A 48 7.19 14.05 2.29
CA VAL A 48 7.07 15.47 1.92
C VAL A 48 8.04 16.34 2.73
N GLU A 49 8.24 16.03 4.01
CA GLU A 49 9.20 16.74 4.85
C GLU A 49 10.63 16.48 4.39
N THR A 50 11.02 15.22 4.16
CA THR A 50 12.34 14.84 3.64
C THR A 50 12.61 15.51 2.29
N TYR A 51 11.67 15.45 1.34
CA TYR A 51 11.81 16.12 0.05
C TYR A 51 11.99 17.65 0.17
N ARG A 52 11.27 18.27 1.12
CA ARG A 52 11.38 19.72 1.34
C ARG A 52 12.72 20.09 1.95
N ASP A 53 13.21 19.29 2.89
CA ASP A 53 14.38 19.61 3.71
C ASP A 53 15.69 19.22 2.99
N ASP A 54 15.69 18.10 2.24
CA ASP A 54 16.80 17.63 1.40
C ASP A 54 16.32 17.01 0.08
N PRO A 55 16.07 17.85 -0.96
CA PRO A 55 15.68 17.36 -2.27
C PRO A 55 16.76 16.49 -2.96
N ALA A 56 18.04 16.64 -2.60
CA ALA A 56 19.12 15.89 -3.23
C ALA A 56 19.14 14.45 -2.73
N SER A 57 19.04 14.25 -1.41
CA SER A 57 18.87 12.91 -0.82
C SER A 57 17.57 12.26 -1.30
N TRP A 58 16.48 13.02 -1.45
CA TRP A 58 15.24 12.46 -2.00
C TRP A 58 15.38 11.95 -3.43
N ALA A 59 16.16 12.62 -4.29
CA ALA A 59 16.40 12.19 -5.65
C ALA A 59 17.15 10.84 -5.70
N GLU A 60 17.95 10.52 -4.69
CA GLU A 60 18.56 9.18 -4.53
C GLU A 60 17.48 8.14 -4.21
N CYS A 61 16.58 8.43 -3.26
CA CYS A 61 15.43 7.55 -2.96
C CYS A 61 14.52 7.33 -4.19
N GLU A 62 14.23 8.37 -4.98
CA GLU A 62 13.50 8.23 -6.25
C GLU A 62 14.20 7.25 -7.20
N ALA A 63 15.52 7.38 -7.36
CA ALA A 63 16.29 6.58 -8.30
C ALA A 63 16.50 5.13 -7.85
N GLU A 64 16.69 4.89 -6.56
CA GLU A 64 17.03 3.58 -6.00
C GLU A 64 15.79 2.76 -5.63
N ASP A 65 14.83 3.37 -4.95
CA ASP A 65 13.68 2.67 -4.35
C ASP A 65 12.35 2.95 -5.09
N GLY A 66 12.38 3.82 -6.11
CA GLY A 66 11.20 4.15 -6.91
C GLY A 66 10.19 5.04 -6.19
N PHE A 67 10.64 5.86 -5.24
CA PHE A 67 9.80 6.88 -4.62
C PHE A 67 9.29 7.91 -5.64
N PRO A 68 8.17 8.61 -5.38
CA PRO A 68 7.66 9.63 -6.29
C PRO A 68 8.64 10.80 -6.42
N ALA A 69 8.82 11.31 -7.64
CA ALA A 69 9.69 12.46 -7.95
C ALA A 69 9.35 13.72 -7.12
N ILE A 70 8.06 13.91 -6.83
CA ILE A 70 7.58 14.95 -5.92
C ILE A 70 6.50 14.30 -5.04
N PRO A 71 6.78 14.01 -3.76
CA PRO A 71 5.79 13.42 -2.88
C PRO A 71 4.68 14.41 -2.56
N ALA A 72 3.46 13.90 -2.37
CA ALA A 72 2.33 14.68 -1.92
C ALA A 72 1.33 13.81 -1.14
N VAL A 73 0.91 14.30 0.03
CA VAL A 73 -0.07 13.60 0.87
C VAL A 73 -1.43 13.52 0.16
N PRO A 74 -1.97 12.31 -0.11
CA PRO A 74 -3.21 12.15 -0.84
C PRO A 74 -4.43 12.50 0.02
N GLY A 75 -5.38 13.22 -0.58
CA GLY A 75 -6.72 13.31 0.00
C GLY A 75 -7.44 11.94 0.02
N PRO A 76 -8.39 11.71 0.94
CA PRO A 76 -9.00 10.40 1.17
C PRO A 76 -9.64 9.81 -0.08
N ARG A 77 -10.32 10.64 -0.90
CA ARG A 77 -10.95 10.18 -2.14
C ARG A 77 -9.94 9.56 -3.13
N ARG A 78 -8.76 10.18 -3.28
CA ARG A 78 -7.74 9.71 -4.23
C ARG A 78 -7.02 8.49 -3.68
N PHE A 79 -6.68 8.53 -2.40
CA PHE A 79 -6.10 7.39 -1.70
C PHE A 79 -6.96 6.13 -1.87
N TYR A 80 -8.25 6.22 -1.56
CA TYR A 80 -9.14 5.05 -1.69
C TYR A 80 -9.32 4.58 -3.13
N ALA A 81 -9.29 5.47 -4.12
CA ALA A 81 -9.35 5.05 -5.52
C ALA A 81 -8.09 4.24 -5.92
N VAL A 82 -6.92 4.64 -5.42
CA VAL A 82 -5.67 3.91 -5.62
C VAL A 82 -5.68 2.57 -4.86
N ALA A 83 -6.05 2.58 -3.57
CA ALA A 83 -6.11 1.38 -2.76
C ALA A 83 -7.14 0.37 -3.28
N ASP A 84 -8.32 0.81 -3.75
CA ASP A 84 -9.32 -0.06 -4.37
C ASP A 84 -8.78 -0.74 -5.65
N ALA A 85 -7.93 -0.05 -6.42
CA ALA A 85 -7.31 -0.61 -7.62
C ALA A 85 -6.18 -1.60 -7.28
N ALA A 86 -5.36 -1.27 -6.28
CA ALA A 86 -4.18 -2.07 -5.91
C ALA A 86 -4.53 -3.29 -5.06
N LEU A 87 -5.34 -3.11 -4.02
CA LEU A 87 -5.68 -4.16 -3.04
C LEU A 87 -6.97 -4.90 -3.43
N GLY A 88 -7.81 -4.28 -4.26
CA GLY A 88 -9.16 -4.72 -4.54
C GLY A 88 -10.19 -3.93 -3.72
N GLY A 89 -11.47 -4.04 -4.10
CA GLY A 89 -12.54 -3.26 -3.49
C GLY A 89 -12.73 -3.55 -2.00
N ARG A 90 -12.93 -2.49 -1.22
CA ARG A 90 -13.19 -2.56 0.23
C ARG A 90 -14.33 -3.49 0.61
N ARG A 91 -14.06 -4.38 1.57
CA ARG A 91 -15.07 -5.29 2.15
C ARG A 91 -15.83 -4.60 3.27
N ARG A 92 -17.06 -5.04 3.55
CA ARG A 92 -17.85 -4.57 4.69
C ARG A 92 -17.47 -5.41 5.92
N GLY A 93 -17.01 -4.75 6.98
CA GLY A 93 -16.75 -5.33 8.28
C GLY A 93 -17.92 -5.14 9.25
N THR A 94 -17.68 -5.50 10.52
CA THR A 94 -18.59 -5.20 11.63
C THR A 94 -18.77 -3.69 11.80
N GLY A 95 -19.95 -3.26 12.24
CA GLY A 95 -20.23 -1.82 12.46
C GLY A 95 -20.21 -0.96 11.19
N ASN A 96 -20.39 -1.55 10.00
CA ASN A 96 -20.33 -0.86 8.69
C ASN A 96 -18.97 -0.24 8.33
N VAL A 97 -17.90 -0.60 9.04
CA VAL A 97 -16.53 -0.17 8.70
C VAL A 97 -16.11 -0.85 7.40
N ARG A 98 -15.48 -0.09 6.50
CA ARG A 98 -14.89 -0.62 5.26
C ARG A 98 -13.48 -1.09 5.55
N LEU A 99 -13.14 -2.30 5.10
CA LEU A 99 -11.86 -2.95 5.36
C LEU A 99 -11.10 -3.19 4.05
N TYR A 100 -9.78 -3.02 4.09
CA TYR A 100 -8.85 -3.57 3.12
C TYR A 100 -8.23 -4.86 3.65
N VAL A 101 -7.73 -5.68 2.73
CA VAL A 101 -7.01 -6.92 3.04
C VAL A 101 -5.66 -6.84 2.35
N ALA A 102 -4.58 -7.02 3.11
CA ALA A 102 -3.24 -7.12 2.55
C ALA A 102 -3.17 -8.30 1.57
N ARG A 103 -2.57 -8.08 0.40
CA ARG A 103 -2.52 -9.10 -0.64
C ARG A 103 -1.40 -10.09 -0.37
N ALA A 104 -1.69 -11.37 -0.59
CA ALA A 104 -0.65 -12.37 -0.76
C ALA A 104 0.00 -12.20 -2.12
N THR A 105 1.33 -12.28 -2.16
CA THR A 105 2.08 -12.45 -3.39
C THR A 105 1.78 -13.82 -4.02
N ALA A 106 2.00 -13.94 -5.32
CA ALA A 106 1.82 -15.22 -6.01
C ALA A 106 2.73 -16.32 -5.41
N ALA A 107 3.94 -15.96 -5.00
CA ALA A 107 4.88 -16.88 -4.36
C ALA A 107 4.36 -17.40 -3.02
N GLU A 108 3.79 -16.53 -2.19
CA GLU A 108 3.20 -16.93 -0.90
C GLU A 108 1.99 -17.84 -1.08
N LEU A 109 1.13 -17.55 -2.07
CA LEU A 109 0.01 -18.42 -2.41
C LEU A 109 0.48 -19.80 -2.88
N LEU A 110 1.51 -19.86 -3.72
CA LEU A 110 2.09 -21.11 -4.20
C LEU A 110 2.74 -21.91 -3.07
N ASN A 111 3.50 -21.26 -2.19
CA ASN A 111 4.07 -21.91 -1.01
C ASN A 111 2.98 -22.45 -0.09
N ARG A 112 1.92 -21.68 0.16
CA ARG A 112 0.80 -22.11 0.99
C ARG A 112 0.06 -23.31 0.40
N VAL A 113 -0.10 -23.34 -0.92
CA VAL A 113 -0.68 -24.50 -1.62
C VAL A 113 0.22 -25.72 -1.49
N ALA A 114 1.54 -25.58 -1.65
CA ALA A 114 2.49 -26.69 -1.47
C ALA A 114 2.44 -27.28 -0.05
N GLU A 115 2.41 -26.44 0.98
CA GLU A 115 2.27 -26.88 2.39
C GLU A 115 0.98 -27.69 2.63
N LEU A 116 -0.13 -27.28 2.02
CA LEU A 116 -1.41 -27.98 2.16
C LEU A 116 -1.36 -29.37 1.54
N TYR A 117 -0.77 -29.51 0.34
CA TYR A 117 -0.58 -30.82 -0.30
C TYR A 117 0.33 -31.74 0.53
N ASP A 118 1.41 -31.23 1.14
CA ASP A 118 2.29 -32.01 2.01
C ASP A 118 1.61 -32.46 3.31
N LEU A 119 0.63 -31.70 3.82
CA LEU A 119 -0.16 -32.07 4.99
C LEU A 119 -1.20 -33.15 4.66
N GLU A 120 -1.81 -33.08 3.48
CA GLU A 120 -2.74 -34.11 3.00
C GLU A 120 -2.03 -35.44 2.71
N GLY A 121 -0.85 -35.39 2.08
CA GLY A 121 -0.02 -36.57 1.85
C GLY A 121 0.39 -37.29 3.14
N ARG A 122 0.67 -36.54 4.21
CA ARG A 122 1.01 -37.10 5.54
C ARG A 122 -0.19 -37.66 6.32
N ARG A 123 -1.42 -37.21 6.02
CA ARG A 123 -2.64 -37.76 6.65
C ARG A 123 -3.14 -39.04 5.98
N ALA A 124 -2.73 -39.29 4.73
CA ALA A 124 -3.13 -40.45 3.95
C ALA A 124 -2.16 -41.66 4.10
N ALA A 125 -1.03 -41.48 4.77
CA ALA A 125 -0.01 -42.50 5.06
C ALA A 125 -0.11 -42.99 6.51
#